data_AF-A0A933ID73-F1
#
_entry.id   AF-A0A933ID73-F1
#
_cell.length_a   1.000
_cell.length_b   1.000
_cell.length_c   1.000
_cell.angle_alpha   90.00
_cell.angle_beta   90.00
_cell.angle_gamma   90.00
#
_symmetry.space_group_name_H-M   'P 1'
#
loop_
_entity.id
_entity.type
_entity.pdbx_description
1 polymer ?
#
loop_
_entity_poly.entity_id
_entity_poly.type
_entity_poly.pdbx_seq_one_letter_code
_entity_poly.pdbx_strand_id
1 'polypeptide(L)'
;MAALTEAQKRSFNRQMEEVLADNKESLKKQGLDVTPKLKLLKEKNISAEKAEEAQLKAMAEVKAKTAASVKMTTEAYALASAQVDAIVGTLGKDNNLSQKLKKMRESMSKVASRGVKKAKTQ
;
A
#
# COMPACT_ATOMS: atom_id res chain seq x y z
N MET A 1 -2.19 -27.00 -15.78
CA MET A 1 -3.25 -26.03 -16.08
C MET A 1 -2.83 -24.69 -15.47
N ALA A 2 -2.75 -23.62 -16.25
CA ALA A 2 -2.41 -22.30 -15.71
C ALA A 2 -3.48 -21.87 -14.70
N ALA A 3 -3.07 -21.48 -13.49
CA ALA A 3 -3.99 -21.01 -12.48
C ALA A 3 -4.62 -19.68 -12.93
N LEU A 4 -5.95 -19.59 -12.89
CA LEU A 4 -6.68 -18.36 -13.22
C LEU A 4 -6.25 -17.22 -12.28
N THR A 5 -6.11 -16.02 -12.83
CA THR A 5 -5.95 -14.81 -12.03
C THR A 5 -7.24 -14.50 -11.27
N GLU A 6 -7.18 -13.66 -10.23
CA GLU A 6 -8.38 -13.35 -9.46
C GLU A 6 -9.45 -12.61 -10.29
N ALA A 7 -9.03 -11.72 -11.18
CA ALA A 7 -9.94 -11.08 -12.13
C ALA A 7 -10.66 -12.11 -13.02
N GLN A 8 -9.93 -13.13 -13.49
CA GLN A 8 -10.51 -14.20 -14.30
C GLN A 8 -11.48 -15.07 -13.48
N LYS A 9 -11.15 -15.40 -12.23
CA LYS A 9 -12.05 -16.15 -11.33
C LYS A 9 -13.34 -15.39 -11.07
N ARG A 10 -13.27 -14.08 -10.82
CA ARG A 10 -14.46 -13.24 -10.61
C ARG A 10 -15.32 -13.13 -11.85
N SER A 11 -14.70 -12.91 -13.02
CA SER A 11 -15.42 -12.88 -14.29
C SER A 11 -16.14 -14.19 -14.56
N PHE A 12 -15.47 -15.32 -14.33
CA PHE A 12 -16.07 -16.64 -14.45
C PHE A 12 -17.25 -16.82 -13.48
N ASN A 13 -17.11 -16.44 -12.21
CA ASN A 13 -18.18 -16.57 -11.22
C ASN A 13 -19.42 -15.74 -11.58
N ARG A 14 -19.25 -14.52 -12.12
CA ARG A 14 -20.36 -13.67 -12.59
C ARG A 14 -21.07 -14.29 -13.79
N GLN A 15 -20.31 -14.74 -14.79
CA GLN A 15 -20.88 -15.42 -15.96
C GLN A 15 -21.61 -16.72 -15.57
N MET A 16 -21.05 -17.48 -14.63
CA MET A 16 -21.70 -18.69 -14.13
C MET A 16 -23.01 -18.37 -13.38
N GLU A 17 -23.03 -17.29 -12.61
CA GLU A 17 -24.24 -16.82 -11.94
C GLU A 17 -25.35 -16.45 -12.94
N GLU A 18 -25.01 -15.70 -13.99
CA GLU A 18 -25.93 -15.32 -15.07
C GLU A 18 -26.48 -16.57 -15.77
N VAL A 19 -25.60 -17.47 -16.21
CA VAL A 19 -25.99 -18.72 -16.88
C VAL A 19 -26.90 -19.58 -16.00
N LEU A 20 -26.58 -19.72 -14.71
CA LEU A 20 -27.41 -20.51 -13.78
C LEU A 20 -28.74 -19.83 -13.46
N ALA A 21 -28.80 -18.49 -13.44
CA ALA A 21 -30.04 -17.75 -13.26
C ALA A 21 -30.97 -17.90 -14.47
N ASP A 22 -30.42 -17.74 -15.68
CA ASP A 22 -31.18 -17.80 -16.94
C ASP A 22 -31.72 -19.20 -17.23
N ASN A 23 -30.95 -20.24 -16.86
CA ASN A 23 -31.30 -21.63 -17.16
C ASN A 23 -31.97 -22.37 -16.01
N LYS A 24 -32.30 -21.66 -14.91
CA LYS A 24 -32.79 -22.25 -13.66
C LYS A 24 -33.99 -23.19 -13.84
N GLU A 25 -34.98 -22.79 -14.64
CA GLU A 25 -36.18 -23.60 -14.87
C GLU A 25 -35.91 -24.85 -15.70
N SER A 26 -35.04 -24.73 -16.72
CA SER A 26 -34.62 -25.85 -17.56
C SER A 26 -33.86 -26.90 -16.74
N LEU A 27 -32.92 -26.44 -15.91
CA LEU A 27 -32.15 -27.31 -15.01
C LEU A 27 -33.05 -28.00 -13.98
N LYS A 28 -34.03 -27.28 -13.42
CA LYS A 28 -35.01 -27.85 -12.49
C LYS A 28 -35.89 -28.91 -13.15
N LYS A 29 -36.30 -28.72 -14.41
CA LYS A 29 -37.03 -29.73 -15.21
C LYS A 29 -36.22 -31.00 -15.44
N GLN A 30 -34.88 -30.89 -15.48
CA GLN A 30 -33.97 -32.04 -15.55
C GLN A 30 -33.60 -32.62 -14.17
N GLY A 31 -34.25 -32.17 -13.09
CA GLY A 31 -34.02 -32.67 -11.74
C GLY A 31 -32.84 -32.03 -11.00
N LEU A 32 -32.20 -30.99 -11.56
CA LEU A 32 -31.12 -30.25 -10.90
C LEU A 32 -31.63 -28.91 -10.34
N ASP A 33 -31.83 -28.85 -9.02
CA ASP A 33 -32.12 -27.58 -8.35
C ASP A 33 -30.85 -26.78 -8.03
N VAL A 34 -30.62 -25.71 -8.79
CA VAL A 34 -29.49 -24.81 -8.61
C VAL A 34 -29.80 -23.62 -7.70
N THR A 35 -31.04 -23.48 -7.21
CA THR A 35 -31.48 -22.35 -6.37
C THR A 35 -30.59 -22.11 -5.16
N PRO A 36 -30.23 -23.13 -4.35
CA PRO A 36 -29.40 -22.92 -3.17
C PRO A 36 -27.97 -22.49 -3.52
N LYS A 37 -27.40 -23.09 -4.58
CA LYS A 37 -26.04 -22.79 -5.04
C LYS A 37 -25.94 -21.40 -5.68
N LEU A 38 -26.96 -21.00 -6.45
CA LEU A 38 -27.05 -19.66 -7.03
C LEU A 38 -27.11 -18.58 -5.94
N LYS A 39 -27.89 -18.81 -4.87
CA LYS A 39 -27.96 -17.90 -3.74
C LYS A 39 -26.60 -17.76 -3.05
N LEU A 40 -25.92 -18.88 -2.79
CA LEU A 40 -24.59 -18.86 -2.17
C LEU A 40 -23.56 -18.17 -3.06
N LEU A 41 -23.60 -18.41 -4.37
CA LEU A 41 -22.69 -17.77 -5.33
C LEU A 41 -22.86 -16.24 -5.33
N LYS A 42 -24.11 -15.76 -5.34
CA LYS A 42 -24.46 -14.34 -5.21
C LYS A 42 -23.89 -13.72 -3.93
N GLU A 43 -24.12 -14.37 -2.80
CA GLU A 43 -23.63 -13.89 -1.49
C GLU A 43 -22.09 -13.81 -1.46
N LYS A 44 -21.39 -14.77 -2.06
CA LYS A 44 -19.93 -14.78 -2.14
C LYS A 44 -19.40 -13.72 -3.09
N ASN A 45 -20.03 -13.51 -4.24
CA ASN A 45 -19.65 -12.46 -5.19
C ASN A 45 -19.78 -11.07 -4.54
N ILE A 46 -20.91 -10.78 -3.89
CA ILE A 46 -21.13 -9.51 -3.17
C ILE A 46 -20.10 -9.32 -2.06
N SER A 47 -19.80 -10.38 -1.30
CA SER A 47 -18.82 -10.33 -0.21
C SER A 47 -17.41 -10.06 -0.73
N ALA A 48 -17.04 -10.66 -1.87
CA ALA A 48 -15.75 -10.44 -2.52
C ALA A 48 -15.61 -9.00 -3.04
N GLU A 49 -16.66 -8.45 -3.65
CA GLU A 49 -16.69 -7.05 -4.12
C GLU A 49 -16.54 -6.06 -2.96
N LYS A 50 -17.30 -6.26 -1.87
CA LYS A 50 -17.18 -5.42 -0.67
C LYS A 50 -15.78 -5.47 -0.05
N ALA A 51 -15.16 -6.66 -0.04
CA ALA A 51 -13.81 -6.81 0.47
C ALA A 51 -12.78 -6.07 -0.40
N GLU A 52 -12.92 -6.11 -1.73
CA GLU A 52 -12.07 -5.35 -2.65
C GLU A 52 -12.24 -3.84 -2.48
N GLU A 53 -13.49 -3.35 -2.39
CA GLU A 53 -13.74 -1.94 -2.13
C GLU A 53 -13.07 -1.47 -0.83
N ALA A 54 -13.16 -2.28 0.22
CA ALA A 54 -12.50 -1.99 1.49
C ALA A 54 -10.97 -1.98 1.35
N GLN A 55 -10.41 -2.93 0.59
CA GLN A 55 -8.98 -2.98 0.30
C GLN A 55 -8.51 -1.73 -0.46
N LEU A 56 -9.24 -1.30 -1.49
CA LEU A 56 -8.92 -0.10 -2.26
C LEU A 56 -8.97 1.16 -1.40
N LYS A 57 -9.97 1.28 -0.52
CA LYS A 57 -10.07 2.39 0.45
C LYS A 57 -8.89 2.39 1.41
N ALA A 58 -8.54 1.23 1.98
CA ALA A 58 -7.41 1.10 2.88
C ALA A 58 -6.07 1.44 2.19
N MET A 59 -5.88 1.01 0.94
CA MET A 59 -4.70 1.36 0.15
C MET A 59 -4.61 2.88 -0.11
N ALA A 60 -5.73 3.51 -0.45
CA ALA A 60 -5.78 4.96 -0.63
C ALA A 60 -5.44 5.69 0.67
N GLU A 61 -5.96 5.23 1.80
CA GLU A 61 -5.67 5.79 3.12
C GLU A 61 -4.19 5.64 3.50
N VAL A 62 -3.59 4.46 3.28
CA VAL A 62 -2.16 4.23 3.50
C VAL A 62 -1.33 5.18 2.64
N LYS A 63 -1.69 5.35 1.36
CA LYS A 63 -1.00 6.29 0.46
C LYS A 63 -1.09 7.73 0.96
N ALA A 64 -2.27 8.17 1.41
CA ALA A 64 -2.47 9.50 1.96
C ALA A 64 -1.65 9.72 3.25
N LYS A 65 -1.69 8.75 4.18
CA LYS A 65 -0.91 8.78 5.42
C LYS A 65 0.59 8.78 5.17
N THR A 66 1.05 8.01 4.18
CA THR A 66 2.46 7.99 3.77
C THR A 66 2.89 9.35 3.24
N ALA A 67 2.09 9.95 2.34
CA ALA A 67 2.38 11.28 1.82
C ALA A 67 2.42 12.34 2.93
N ALA A 68 1.47 12.30 3.87
CA ALA A 68 1.46 13.19 5.02
C ALA A 68 2.68 13.00 5.92
N SER A 69 3.07 11.75 6.21
CA SER A 69 4.26 11.45 7.00
C SER A 69 5.53 11.98 6.33
N VAL A 70 5.72 11.71 5.04
CA VAL A 70 6.89 12.20 4.27
C VAL A 70 6.93 13.73 4.26
N LYS A 71 5.79 14.39 4.06
CA LYS A 71 5.69 15.86 4.12
C LYS A 71 6.12 16.38 5.49
N MET A 72 5.55 15.84 6.57
CA MET A 72 5.86 16.26 7.94
C MET A 72 7.33 16.03 8.31
N THR A 73 7.91 14.90 7.89
CA THR A 73 9.34 14.64 8.09
C THR A 73 10.22 15.62 7.31
N THR A 74 9.82 15.99 6.09
CA THR A 74 10.54 16.97 5.27
C THR A 74 10.48 18.36 5.90
N GLU A 75 9.31 18.79 6.37
CA GLU A 75 9.13 20.07 7.05
C GLU A 75 9.91 20.12 8.38
N ALA A 76 9.84 19.05 9.18
CA ALA A 76 10.63 18.94 10.41
C ALA A 76 12.14 19.00 10.13
N TYR A 77 12.62 18.33 9.07
CA TYR A 77 14.00 18.41 8.65
C TYR A 77 14.39 19.82 8.19
N ALA A 78 13.52 20.51 7.45
CA ALA A 78 13.75 21.88 7.01
C ALA A 78 13.82 22.86 8.21
N LEU A 79 12.95 22.70 9.20
CA LEU A 79 12.96 23.50 10.43
C LEU A 79 14.22 23.24 11.26
N ALA A 80 14.57 21.97 11.48
CA ALA A 80 15.84 21.61 12.11
C ALA A 80 17.04 22.12 11.28
N SER A 81 16.85 22.22 9.96
CA SER A 81 17.84 22.77 9.03
C SER A 81 18.11 24.26 9.29
N ALA A 82 17.05 25.05 9.28
CA ALA A 82 17.11 26.48 9.59
C ALA A 82 17.66 26.75 11.00
N GLN A 83 17.32 25.92 11.99
CA GLN A 83 17.76 26.15 13.37
C GLN A 83 19.27 26.01 13.56
N VAL A 84 19.94 25.02 12.95
CA VAL A 84 21.42 24.98 13.05
C VAL A 84 22.03 26.16 12.31
N ASP A 85 21.46 26.57 11.18
CA ASP A 85 22.02 27.69 10.42
C ASP A 85 21.93 28.98 11.24
N ALA A 86 20.82 29.19 11.96
CA ALA A 86 20.66 30.25 12.94
C ALA A 86 21.69 30.14 14.09
N ILE A 87 21.87 28.96 14.68
CA ILE A 87 22.87 28.75 15.75
C ILE A 87 24.29 29.06 15.26
N VAL A 88 24.65 28.59 14.06
CA VAL A 88 25.96 28.83 13.44
C VAL A 88 26.15 30.32 13.12
N GLY A 89 25.10 30.99 12.64
CA GLY A 89 25.11 32.43 12.37
C GLY A 89 25.35 33.25 13.64
N THR A 90 24.70 32.87 14.75
CA THR A 90 24.80 33.59 16.03
C THR A 90 26.09 33.29 16.78
N LEU A 91 26.50 32.03 16.89
CA LEU A 91 27.67 31.62 17.68
C LEU A 91 28.99 31.66 16.91
N GLY A 92 28.92 31.83 15.59
CA GLY A 92 30.08 31.73 14.71
C GLY A 92 30.45 30.30 14.34
N LYS A 93 31.23 30.16 13.26
CA LYS A 93 31.57 28.86 12.65
C LYS A 93 32.52 28.01 13.50
N ASP A 94 33.35 28.66 14.31
CA ASP A 94 34.40 28.01 15.11
C ASP A 94 33.94 27.62 16.52
N ASN A 95 32.70 27.98 16.89
CA ASN A 95 32.12 27.53 18.15
C ASN A 95 31.96 26.00 18.17
N ASN A 96 32.31 25.37 19.29
CA ASN A 96 32.28 23.91 19.45
C ASN A 96 30.87 23.33 19.16
N LEU A 97 29.80 24.03 19.57
CA LEU A 97 28.43 23.63 19.28
C LEU A 97 28.10 23.71 17.79
N SER A 98 28.51 24.78 17.11
CA SER A 98 28.37 24.96 15.66
C SER A 98 29.06 23.84 14.88
N GLN A 99 30.30 23.48 15.27
CA GLN A 99 31.02 22.38 14.63
C GLN A 99 30.37 21.03 14.86
N LYS A 100 29.85 20.76 16.07
CA LYS A 100 29.15 19.51 16.40
C LYS A 100 27.89 19.34 15.55
N LEU A 101 27.07 20.39 15.41
CA LEU A 101 25.84 20.36 14.62
C LEU A 101 26.10 20.20 13.12
N LYS A 102 27.16 20.84 12.58
CA LYS A 102 27.59 20.64 11.19
C LYS A 102 28.07 19.21 10.93
N LYS A 103 28.94 18.68 11.79
CA LYS A 103 29.44 17.29 11.70
C LYS A 103 28.28 16.28 11.74
N MET A 104 27.26 16.53 12.55
CA MET A 104 26.05 15.70 12.60
C MET A 104 25.37 15.62 11.22
N ARG A 105 25.12 16.76 10.54
CA ARG A 105 24.54 16.75 9.18
C ARG A 105 25.44 16.10 8.15
N GLU A 106 26.73 16.44 8.15
CA GLU A 106 27.70 15.88 7.19
C GLU A 106 27.82 14.36 7.33
N SER A 107 27.74 13.83 8.55
CA SER A 107 27.78 12.38 8.80
C SER A 107 26.58 11.66 8.18
N MET A 108 25.40 12.28 8.18
CA MET A 108 24.18 11.72 7.57
C MET A 108 24.29 11.65 6.04
N SER A 109 24.88 12.68 5.40
CA SER A 109 25.16 12.69 3.95
C SER A 109 26.16 11.59 3.54
N LYS A 110 27.19 11.35 4.36
CA LYS A 110 28.19 10.29 4.13
C LYS A 110 27.63 8.87 4.30
N VAL A 111 26.60 8.68 5.14
CA VAL A 111 25.91 7.39 5.29
C VAL A 111 25.01 7.11 4.07
N ALA A 112 24.26 8.10 3.60
CA ALA A 112 23.40 7.95 2.41
C ALA A 112 24.20 7.64 1.13
N SER A 113 25.40 8.20 0.98
CA SER A 113 26.29 7.99 -0.17
C SER A 113 27.10 6.69 -0.13
N ARG A 114 27.16 5.97 1.01
CA ARG A 114 27.97 4.74 1.13
C ARG A 114 27.32 3.48 0.55
N GLY A 115 26.05 3.54 0.14
CA GLY A 115 25.31 2.40 -0.40
C GLY A 115 25.13 1.27 0.62
N VAL A 116 24.02 0.54 0.52
CA VAL A 116 23.85 -0.70 1.30
C VAL A 116 24.98 -1.65 0.90
N LYS A 117 25.99 -1.84 1.77
CA LYS A 117 26.99 -2.89 1.56
C LYS A 117 26.23 -4.20 1.48
N LYS A 118 26.08 -4.77 0.28
CA LYS A 118 25.63 -6.14 0.11
C LYS A 118 26.55 -7.01 0.96
N ALA A 119 26.02 -7.55 2.04
CA ALA A 119 26.73 -8.53 2.84
C ALA A 119 27.11 -9.68 1.91
N LYS A 120 28.41 -9.89 1.70
CA LYS A 120 28.91 -11.12 1.08
C LYS A 120 28.68 -12.23 2.08
N THR A 121 27.67 -13.06 1.83
CA THR A 121 27.54 -14.37 2.45
C THR A 121 28.74 -15.19 1.99
N GLN A 122 29.65 -15.49 2.90
CA GLN A 122 30.61 -16.59 2.77
C GLN A 122 30.00 -17.83 3.39
#